data_AF-A0A800A461-F1
#
_entry.id   AF-A0A800A461-F1
#
_cell.length_a   1.000
_cell.length_b   1.000
_cell.length_c   1.000
_cell.angle_alpha   90.00
_cell.angle_beta   90.00
_cell.angle_gamma   90.00
#
_symmetry.space_group_name_H-M   'P 1'
#
loop_
_entity.id
_entity.type
_entity.pdbx_description
1 polymer ?
#
loop_
_entity_poly.entity_id
_entity_poly.type
_entity_poly.pdbx_seq_one_letter_code
_entity_poly.pdbx_strand_id
1 'polypeptide(L)'
;CIAVLDPIIAKLGVHLDAEVHPMPGRQHVMDAEYFNRIEAMHFVLSHDDGQMIRDLDQADVVLLGVSRTSKTPTSIYLANRGIKTANIPIVPGCALPEEVFTAPNPLVVGLTKEPKRLVEIRRQRLKLLDHDEGSDYVDLEKVSEEINEARRLFTKNNWPVINVSHKSIEETAATIIQLYNRRREEED
;
A
#
# COMPACT_ATOMS: atom_id res chain seq x y z
N CYS A 1 28.72 -20.55 -10.24
CA CYS A 1 27.31 -20.13 -10.36
C CYS A 1 26.44 -21.35 -10.61
N ILE A 2 25.28 -21.44 -9.95
CA ILE A 2 24.27 -22.48 -10.20
C ILE A 2 23.10 -21.79 -10.90
N ALA A 3 22.74 -22.25 -12.10
CA ALA A 3 21.64 -21.68 -12.87
C ALA A 3 20.31 -22.33 -12.43
N VAL A 4 19.64 -21.68 -11.48
CA VAL A 4 18.44 -22.21 -10.80
C VAL A 4 17.20 -22.27 -11.72
N LEU A 5 17.13 -21.41 -12.74
CA LEU A 5 15.95 -21.27 -13.61
C LEU A 5 15.99 -22.18 -14.84
N ASP A 6 17.17 -22.58 -15.31
CA ASP A 6 17.33 -23.37 -16.54
C ASP A 6 16.50 -24.66 -16.57
N PRO A 7 16.39 -25.46 -15.47
CA PRO A 7 15.57 -26.66 -15.47
C PRO A 7 14.08 -26.38 -15.61
N ILE A 8 13.61 -25.23 -15.11
CA ILE A 8 12.20 -24.82 -15.18
C ILE A 8 11.89 -24.33 -16.60
N ILE A 9 12.74 -23.46 -17.15
CA ILE A 9 12.59 -22.90 -18.49
C ILE A 9 12.58 -24.02 -19.55
N ALA A 10 13.48 -24.99 -19.43
CA ALA A 10 13.52 -26.14 -20.33
C ALA A 10 12.23 -26.97 -20.29
N LYS A 11 11.68 -27.22 -19.09
CA LYS A 11 10.41 -27.94 -18.96
C LYS A 11 9.21 -27.18 -19.53
N LEU A 12 9.17 -25.85 -19.36
CA LEU A 12 8.14 -25.02 -19.95
C LEU A 12 8.20 -25.01 -21.48
N GLY A 13 9.40 -24.91 -22.07
CA GLY A 13 9.58 -24.98 -23.52
C GLY A 13 9.05 -26.30 -24.12
N VAL A 14 9.36 -27.43 -23.47
CA VAL A 14 8.82 -28.74 -23.87
C VAL A 14 7.29 -28.80 -23.73
N HIS A 15 6.74 -28.26 -22.65
CA HIS A 15 5.29 -28.30 -22.42
C HIS A 15 4.50 -27.43 -23.40
N LEU A 16 5.04 -26.27 -23.75
CA LEU A 16 4.40 -25.28 -24.62
C LEU A 16 4.75 -25.46 -26.10
N ASP A 17 5.53 -26.50 -26.45
CA ASP A 17 6.10 -26.73 -27.78
C ASP A 17 6.77 -25.46 -28.35
N ALA A 18 7.46 -24.74 -27.47
CA ALA A 18 8.07 -23.45 -27.75
C ALA A 18 9.59 -23.55 -27.65
N GLU A 19 10.28 -23.08 -28.69
CA GLU A 19 11.74 -22.95 -28.64
C GLU A 19 12.16 -21.91 -27.60
N VAL A 20 13.03 -22.32 -26.68
CA VAL A 20 13.64 -21.42 -25.71
C VAL A 20 14.68 -20.58 -26.44
N HIS A 21 14.35 -19.32 -26.73
CA HIS A 21 15.30 -18.37 -27.30
C HIS A 21 15.97 -17.53 -26.20
N PRO A 22 17.22 -17.82 -25.80
CA PRO A 22 17.99 -16.90 -24.97
C PRO A 22 18.28 -15.65 -25.81
N MET A 23 17.55 -14.57 -25.55
CA MET A 23 17.74 -13.30 -26.25
C MET A 23 18.39 -12.28 -25.31
N PRO A 24 19.73 -12.23 -25.24
CA PRO A 24 20.42 -11.14 -24.58
C PRO A 24 20.08 -9.83 -25.28
N GLY A 25 19.58 -8.84 -24.54
CA GLY A 25 19.39 -7.48 -25.06
C GLY A 25 18.06 -7.19 -25.75
N ARG A 26 16.99 -7.98 -25.55
CA ARG A 26 15.63 -7.60 -26.02
C ARG A 26 15.03 -6.54 -25.09
N GLN A 27 15.58 -5.32 -25.15
CA GLN A 27 15.17 -4.14 -24.38
C GLN A 27 13.85 -3.49 -24.87
N HIS A 28 13.12 -4.11 -25.80
CA HIS A 28 11.99 -3.50 -26.51
C HIS A 28 10.71 -4.33 -26.43
N VAL A 29 10.27 -4.62 -25.21
CA VAL A 29 8.83 -4.81 -24.87
C VAL A 29 8.54 -3.92 -23.66
N MET A 30 8.84 -2.62 -23.80
CA MET A 30 8.61 -1.57 -22.79
C MET A 30 7.22 -0.94 -23.00
N ASP A 31 6.15 -1.72 -23.16
CA ASP A 31 5.07 -1.25 -24.06
C ASP A 31 3.88 -0.50 -23.40
N ALA A 32 3.52 -0.76 -22.16
CA ALA A 32 2.50 0.05 -21.47
C ALA A 32 2.56 -0.20 -19.97
N GLU A 33 2.65 -1.48 -19.61
CA GLU A 33 2.69 -1.91 -18.21
C GLU A 33 3.91 -1.32 -17.46
N TYR A 34 5.06 -1.24 -18.13
CA TYR A 34 6.24 -0.59 -17.56
C TYR A 34 5.99 0.90 -17.30
N PHE A 35 5.42 1.63 -18.27
CA PHE A 35 5.11 3.05 -18.12
C PHE A 35 4.04 3.29 -17.03
N ASN A 36 3.01 2.44 -16.96
CA ASN A 36 2.00 2.50 -15.90
C ASN A 36 2.63 2.32 -14.51
N ARG A 37 3.61 1.40 -14.36
CA ARG A 37 4.35 1.22 -13.11
C ARG A 37 5.19 2.46 -12.77
N ILE A 38 5.87 3.05 -13.75
CA ILE A 38 6.66 4.28 -13.55
C ILE A 38 5.74 5.44 -13.12
N GLU A 39 4.59 5.59 -13.77
CA GLU A 39 3.61 6.62 -13.44
C GLU A 39 3.04 6.41 -12.04
N ALA A 40 2.67 5.17 -11.68
CA ALA A 40 2.20 4.84 -10.35
C ALA A 40 3.26 5.10 -9.26
N MET A 41 4.53 4.80 -9.55
CA MET A 41 5.65 5.10 -8.65
C MET A 41 5.83 6.60 -8.46
N HIS A 42 5.78 7.38 -9.54
CA HIS A 42 5.84 8.84 -9.47
C HIS A 42 4.66 9.42 -8.67
N PHE A 43 3.46 8.86 -8.84
CA PHE A 43 2.28 9.22 -8.08
C PHE A 43 2.47 8.98 -6.57
N VAL A 44 2.92 7.79 -6.17
CA VAL A 44 3.18 7.47 -4.75
C VAL A 44 4.23 8.40 -4.14
N LEU A 45 5.35 8.62 -4.84
CA LEU A 45 6.44 9.46 -4.33
C LEU A 45 6.04 10.92 -4.17
N SER A 46 5.23 11.45 -5.10
CA SER A 46 4.71 12.83 -5.00
C SER A 46 3.70 13.03 -3.87
N HIS A 47 3.03 11.96 -3.42
CA HIS A 47 1.99 12.02 -2.38
C HIS A 47 2.49 11.69 -0.96
N ASP A 48 3.64 11.02 -0.79
CA ASP A 48 4.20 10.69 0.53
C ASP A 48 4.76 11.94 1.26
N ASP A 49 5.14 13.00 0.52
CA ASP A 49 5.68 14.27 1.03
C ASP A 49 4.60 15.33 1.39
N GLY A 50 3.34 14.91 1.55
CA GLY A 50 2.29 15.73 2.18
C GLY A 50 1.76 16.91 1.36
N GLN A 51 2.04 16.97 0.06
CA GLN A 51 1.78 18.17 -0.74
C GLN A 51 0.52 18.19 -1.62
N MET A 52 -0.15 17.09 -1.97
CA MET A 52 -1.27 17.20 -2.92
C MET A 52 -2.46 16.30 -2.57
N ILE A 53 -3.43 16.90 -1.89
CA ILE A 53 -4.80 16.36 -1.76
C ILE A 53 -5.59 16.59 -3.07
N ARG A 54 -5.13 17.52 -3.93
CA ARG A 54 -5.85 17.99 -5.12
C ARG A 54 -6.01 16.96 -6.25
N ASP A 55 -5.14 15.95 -6.30
CA ASP A 55 -5.14 14.92 -7.35
C ASP A 55 -5.61 13.55 -6.80
N LEU A 56 -6.34 13.54 -5.69
CA LEU A 56 -6.83 12.30 -5.06
C LEU A 56 -7.79 11.52 -5.97
N ASP A 57 -8.47 12.22 -6.88
CA ASP A 57 -9.34 11.65 -7.91
C ASP A 57 -8.57 10.82 -8.96
N GLN A 58 -7.26 11.06 -9.12
CA GLN A 58 -6.38 10.30 -10.00
C GLN A 58 -5.80 9.04 -9.32
N ALA A 59 -6.03 8.86 -8.02
CA ALA A 59 -5.61 7.66 -7.31
C ALA A 59 -6.53 6.48 -7.66
N ASP A 60 -5.92 5.31 -7.83
CA ASP A 60 -6.63 4.03 -7.90
C ASP A 60 -7.05 3.57 -6.49
N VAL A 61 -6.17 3.79 -5.50
CA VAL A 61 -6.35 3.37 -4.12
C VAL A 61 -5.92 4.48 -3.17
N VAL A 62 -6.69 4.68 -2.10
CA VAL A 62 -6.33 5.56 -0.99
C VAL A 62 -6.11 4.71 0.26
N LEU A 63 -4.91 4.75 0.82
CA LEU A 63 -4.57 4.06 2.07
C LEU A 63 -4.70 5.02 3.24
N LEU A 64 -5.66 4.73 4.12
CA LEU A 64 -5.85 5.42 5.38
C LEU A 64 -5.30 4.62 6.55
N GLY A 65 -4.81 5.29 7.57
CA GLY A 65 -4.45 4.62 8.82
C GLY A 65 -3.52 5.44 9.69
N VAL A 66 -3.39 4.98 10.92
CA VAL A 66 -2.58 5.62 11.96
C VAL A 66 -1.08 5.51 11.65
N SER A 67 -0.24 6.33 12.29
CA SER A 67 1.21 6.28 12.01
C SER A 67 1.77 4.86 12.27
N ARG A 68 2.60 4.35 11.35
CA ARG A 68 3.24 3.02 11.38
C ARG A 68 2.35 1.80 11.11
N THR A 69 1.24 1.97 10.40
CA THR A 69 0.43 0.88 9.80
C THR A 69 0.90 0.41 8.42
N SER A 70 2.20 0.52 8.12
CA SER A 70 2.81 0.05 6.85
C SER A 70 2.30 0.70 5.55
N LYS A 71 1.58 1.84 5.62
CA LYS A 71 1.08 2.58 4.43
C LYS A 71 2.15 2.80 3.35
N THR A 72 3.25 3.50 3.67
CA THR A 72 4.30 3.82 2.70
C THR A 72 4.91 2.58 2.03
N PRO A 73 5.38 1.55 2.76
CA PRO A 73 5.85 0.32 2.11
C PRO A 73 4.78 -0.39 1.26
N THR A 74 3.53 -0.42 1.70
CA THR A 74 2.42 -1.03 0.94
C THR A 74 2.11 -0.25 -0.33
N SER A 75 2.08 1.09 -0.29
CA SER A 75 1.85 1.94 -1.47
C SER A 75 2.94 1.78 -2.53
N ILE A 76 4.21 1.69 -2.12
CA ILE A 76 5.33 1.44 -3.04
C ILE A 76 5.19 0.06 -3.69
N TYR A 77 4.77 -0.96 -2.92
CA TYR A 77 4.53 -2.28 -3.48
C TYR A 77 3.39 -2.28 -4.51
N LEU A 78 2.29 -1.56 -4.22
CA LEU A 78 1.16 -1.40 -5.13
C LEU A 78 1.56 -0.64 -6.40
N ALA A 79 2.37 0.41 -6.28
CA ALA A 79 2.88 1.14 -7.44
C ALA A 79 3.80 0.29 -8.33
N ASN A 80 4.59 -0.61 -7.75
CA ASN A 80 5.34 -1.61 -8.53
C ASN A 80 4.43 -2.59 -9.30
N ARG A 81 3.15 -2.67 -8.94
CA ARG A 81 2.10 -3.40 -9.67
C ARG A 81 1.27 -2.49 -10.59
N GLY A 82 1.64 -1.21 -10.73
CA GLY A 82 0.98 -0.26 -11.62
C GLY A 82 -0.22 0.46 -11.01
N ILE A 83 -0.40 0.42 -9.69
CA ILE A 83 -1.55 1.02 -8.99
C ILE A 83 -1.16 2.34 -8.33
N LYS A 84 -1.77 3.45 -8.76
CA LYS A 84 -1.60 4.78 -8.19
C LYS A 84 -2.20 4.82 -6.79
N THR A 85 -1.35 4.92 -5.77
CA THR A 85 -1.77 4.85 -4.38
C THR A 85 -1.50 6.16 -3.65
N ALA A 86 -2.51 6.75 -3.02
CA ALA A 86 -2.33 7.91 -2.15
C ALA A 86 -2.30 7.47 -0.67
N ASN A 87 -1.34 7.98 0.10
CA ASN A 87 -1.20 7.69 1.53
C ASN A 87 -1.73 8.86 2.36
N ILE A 88 -2.82 8.65 3.09
CA ILE A 88 -3.38 9.69 3.95
C ILE A 88 -3.28 9.25 5.41
N PRO A 89 -2.47 9.93 6.24
CA PRO A 89 -2.35 9.59 7.65
C PRO A 89 -3.63 9.99 8.40
N ILE A 90 -4.08 9.11 9.30
CA ILE A 90 -5.07 9.49 10.32
C ILE A 90 -4.29 10.01 11.52
N VAL A 91 -4.57 11.26 11.88
CA VAL A 91 -4.03 11.93 13.07
C VAL A 91 -5.19 12.23 14.00
N PRO A 92 -5.17 11.76 15.27
CA PRO A 92 -6.23 12.05 16.24
C PRO A 92 -6.53 13.55 16.34
N GLY A 93 -7.82 13.90 16.36
CA GLY A 93 -8.28 15.29 16.43
C GLY A 93 -8.17 16.10 15.13
N CYS A 94 -7.54 15.57 14.08
CA CYS A 94 -7.48 16.21 12.76
C CYS A 94 -8.55 15.63 11.83
N ALA A 95 -9.33 16.50 11.19
CA ALA A 95 -10.25 16.09 10.14
C ALA A 95 -9.47 15.57 8.92
N LEU A 96 -10.02 14.56 8.24
CA LEU A 96 -9.53 14.18 6.92
C LEU A 96 -9.93 15.23 5.89
N PRO A 97 -9.16 15.37 4.80
CA PRO A 97 -9.55 16.21 3.67
C PRO A 97 -10.90 15.78 3.08
N GLU A 98 -11.70 16.75 2.62
CA GLU A 98 -13.05 16.48 2.09
C GLU A 98 -12.99 15.56 0.86
N GLU A 99 -11.93 15.68 0.07
CA GLU A 99 -11.66 14.93 -1.14
C GLU A 99 -11.65 13.41 -0.88
N VAL A 100 -11.27 12.96 0.32
CA VAL A 100 -11.30 11.54 0.69
C VAL A 100 -12.71 10.97 0.67
N PHE A 101 -13.71 11.81 0.95
CA PHE A 101 -15.12 11.40 1.01
C PHE A 101 -15.85 11.62 -0.31
N THR A 102 -15.38 12.56 -1.13
CA THR A 102 -16.08 12.96 -2.36
C THR A 102 -15.45 12.40 -3.63
N ALA A 103 -14.18 11.97 -3.61
CA ALA A 103 -13.52 11.43 -4.78
C ALA A 103 -14.23 10.13 -5.23
N PRO A 104 -14.78 10.07 -6.46
CA PRO A 104 -15.60 8.95 -6.90
C PRO A 104 -14.77 7.71 -7.25
N ASN A 105 -13.56 7.93 -7.77
CA ASN A 105 -12.73 6.89 -8.39
C ASN A 105 -12.01 5.98 -7.38
N PRO A 106 -11.25 6.50 -6.40
CA PRO A 106 -10.36 5.64 -5.63
C PRO A 106 -11.11 4.64 -4.74
N LEU A 107 -10.54 3.44 -4.64
CA LEU A 107 -10.87 2.53 -3.55
C LEU A 107 -10.20 3.01 -2.27
N VAL A 108 -10.99 3.47 -1.29
CA VAL A 108 -10.48 3.83 0.04
C VAL A 108 -10.35 2.59 0.91
N VAL A 109 -9.14 2.33 1.45
CA VAL A 109 -8.84 1.18 2.31
C VAL A 109 -8.23 1.65 3.64
N GLY A 110 -8.83 1.23 4.75
CA GLY A 110 -8.31 1.45 6.09
C GLY A 110 -7.30 0.39 6.52
N LEU A 111 -6.10 0.78 6.91
CA LEU A 111 -5.09 -0.08 7.51
C LEU A 111 -5.09 0.09 9.04
N THR A 112 -5.37 -0.99 9.76
CA THR A 112 -5.30 -1.04 11.24
C THR A 112 -4.20 -1.97 11.70
N LYS A 113 -3.68 -1.72 12.90
CA LYS A 113 -2.78 -2.64 13.60
C LYS A 113 -3.28 -2.88 15.01
N GLU A 114 -2.76 -3.91 15.67
CA GLU A 114 -2.99 -4.15 17.09
C GLU A 114 -2.19 -3.14 17.92
N PRO A 115 -2.77 -2.56 18.99
CA PRO A 115 -2.12 -1.52 19.77
C PRO A 115 -0.74 -1.92 20.30
N LYS A 116 -0.63 -3.12 20.88
CA LYS A 116 0.64 -3.64 21.42
C LYS A 116 1.73 -3.71 20.34
N ARG A 117 1.39 -4.24 19.16
CA ARG A 117 2.33 -4.33 18.04
C ARG A 117 2.71 -2.97 17.49
N LEU A 118 1.78 -2.03 17.47
CA LEU A 118 2.04 -0.67 17.01
C LEU A 118 2.99 0.08 17.95
N VAL A 119 2.77 -0.05 19.26
CA VAL A 119 3.65 0.50 20.30
C VAL A 119 5.07 -0.02 20.15
N GLU A 120 5.27 -1.33 19.94
CA GLU A 120 6.60 -1.91 19.72
C GLU A 120 7.33 -1.26 18.53
N ILE A 121 6.64 -1.10 17.40
CA ILE A 121 7.20 -0.51 16.18
C ILE A 121 7.51 0.98 16.37
N ARG A 122 6.64 1.71 17.08
CA ARG A 122 6.84 3.13 17.39
C ARG A 122 8.03 3.32 18.33
N ARG A 123 8.18 2.48 19.36
CA ARG A 123 9.38 2.46 20.24
C ARG A 123 10.66 2.19 19.46
N GLN A 124 10.64 1.24 18.53
CA GLN A 124 11.79 0.98 17.66
C GLN A 124 12.14 2.19 16.78
N ARG A 125 11.16 2.93 16.26
CA ARG A 125 11.43 4.18 15.52
C ARG A 125 12.07 5.24 16.41
N LEU A 126 11.53 5.49 17.61
CA LEU A 126 12.08 6.51 18.51
C LEU A 126 13.55 6.25 18.83
N LYS A 127 13.89 4.99 19.13
CA LYS A 127 15.28 4.55 19.37
C LYS A 127 16.21 4.83 18.19
N LEU A 128 15.73 4.70 16.95
CA LEU A 128 16.53 4.97 15.74
C LEU A 128 16.75 6.46 15.48
N LEU A 129 15.86 7.32 16.01
CA LEU A 129 15.90 8.76 15.79
C LEU A 129 16.63 9.52 16.91
N ASP A 130 17.18 8.80 17.90
CA ASP A 130 17.77 9.39 19.12
C ASP A 130 16.87 10.43 19.79
N HIS A 131 15.54 10.23 19.67
CA HIS A 131 14.53 11.08 20.26
C HIS A 131 13.94 10.37 21.46
N ASP A 132 14.00 11.03 22.63
CA ASP A 132 13.39 10.56 23.87
C ASP A 132 11.96 11.10 24.06
N GLU A 133 11.35 11.58 22.98
CA GLU A 133 10.02 12.19 23.02
C GLU A 133 8.90 11.16 22.85
N GLY A 134 8.16 10.96 23.95
CA GLY A 134 6.70 10.88 23.91
C GLY A 134 6.11 9.71 24.68
N SER A 135 5.64 9.97 25.91
CA SER A 135 4.76 9.04 26.64
C SER A 135 3.62 8.59 25.72
N ASP A 136 2.97 9.53 25.06
CA ASP A 136 1.71 9.33 24.36
C ASP A 136 1.83 8.55 23.04
N TYR A 137 2.91 8.78 22.29
CA TYR A 137 3.12 8.12 21.00
C TYR A 137 3.35 6.60 21.14
N VAL A 138 3.83 6.17 22.32
CA VAL A 138 4.05 4.77 22.69
C VAL A 138 3.25 4.33 23.92
N ASP A 139 2.30 5.14 24.36
CA ASP A 139 1.36 4.83 25.44
C ASP A 139 0.30 3.88 24.88
N LEU A 140 0.07 2.77 25.58
CA LEU A 140 -0.81 1.73 25.06
C LEU A 140 -2.27 2.17 25.02
N GLU A 141 -2.72 2.97 25.99
CA GLU A 141 -4.10 3.44 26.08
C GLU A 141 -4.36 4.45 24.96
N LYS A 142 -3.50 5.46 24.81
CA LYS A 142 -3.62 6.48 23.75
C LYS A 142 -3.52 5.88 22.36
N VAL A 143 -2.61 4.92 22.15
CA VAL A 143 -2.51 4.20 20.86
C VAL A 143 -3.77 3.36 20.59
N SER A 144 -4.36 2.77 21.63
CA SER A 144 -5.62 2.03 21.50
C SER A 144 -6.78 2.95 21.12
N GLU A 145 -6.87 4.13 21.74
CA GLU A 145 -7.85 5.17 21.41
C GLU A 145 -7.71 5.63 19.95
N GLU A 146 -6.49 5.98 19.52
CA GLU A 146 -6.17 6.37 18.13
C GLU A 146 -6.62 5.30 17.12
N ILE A 147 -6.34 4.02 17.39
CA ILE A 147 -6.79 2.91 16.52
C ILE A 147 -8.31 2.78 16.50
N ASN A 148 -8.97 2.94 17.66
CA ASN A 148 -10.42 2.82 17.76
C ASN A 148 -11.14 3.96 17.03
N GLU A 149 -10.62 5.18 17.10
CA GLU A 149 -11.12 6.32 16.34
C GLU A 149 -11.03 6.07 14.82
N ALA A 150 -9.86 5.60 14.36
CA ALA A 150 -9.68 5.23 12.95
C ALA A 150 -10.67 4.14 12.50
N ARG A 151 -10.88 3.09 13.30
CA ARG A 151 -11.83 2.01 12.99
C ARG A 151 -13.28 2.50 12.92
N ARG A 152 -13.68 3.40 13.82
CA ARG A 152 -15.01 4.03 13.79
C ARG A 152 -15.21 4.84 12.52
N LEU A 153 -14.19 5.60 12.10
CA LEU A 153 -14.22 6.35 10.84
C LEU A 153 -14.39 5.41 9.63
N PHE A 154 -13.65 4.30 9.57
CA PHE A 154 -13.77 3.34 8.49
C PHE A 154 -15.16 2.71 8.43
N THR A 155 -15.68 2.29 9.59
CA THR A 155 -17.01 1.67 9.70
C THR A 155 -18.11 2.64 9.29
N LYS A 156 -18.03 3.91 9.72
CA LYS A 156 -19.00 4.96 9.38
C LYS A 156 -19.12 5.18 7.87
N ASN A 157 -18.02 5.05 7.13
CA ASN A 157 -17.99 5.25 5.68
C ASN A 157 -18.02 3.94 4.88
N ASN A 158 -18.22 2.80 5.54
CA ASN A 158 -18.23 1.47 4.92
C ASN A 158 -16.96 1.15 4.10
N TRP A 159 -15.80 1.64 4.53
CA TRP A 159 -14.54 1.37 3.85
C TRP A 159 -13.96 0.02 4.27
N PRO A 160 -13.42 -0.79 3.35
CA PRO A 160 -12.71 -2.02 3.68
C PRO A 160 -11.57 -1.77 4.67
N VAL A 161 -11.46 -2.62 5.70
CA VAL A 161 -10.42 -2.52 6.73
C VAL A 161 -9.54 -3.76 6.71
N ILE A 162 -8.23 -3.56 6.65
CA ILE A 162 -7.23 -4.63 6.68
C ILE A 162 -6.40 -4.51 7.95
N ASN A 163 -6.38 -5.57 8.76
CA ASN A 163 -5.48 -5.70 9.89
C ASN A 163 -4.09 -6.17 9.44
N VAL A 164 -3.08 -5.32 9.59
CA VAL A 164 -1.70 -5.56 9.13
C VAL A 164 -0.75 -6.00 10.25
N SER A 165 -1.25 -6.42 11.41
CA SER A 165 -0.40 -6.84 12.55
C SER A 165 0.52 -8.01 12.23
N HIS A 166 -0.02 -8.99 11.48
CA HIS A 166 0.63 -10.27 11.18
C HIS A 166 0.73 -10.55 9.68
N LYS A 167 0.40 -9.55 8.84
CA LYS A 167 0.49 -9.67 7.39
C LYS A 167 1.80 -9.08 6.89
N SER A 168 2.39 -9.71 5.89
CA SER A 168 3.47 -9.10 5.12
C SER A 168 2.95 -7.94 4.26
N ILE A 169 3.87 -7.20 3.64
CA ILE A 169 3.51 -6.13 2.70
C ILE A 169 2.83 -6.74 1.47
N GLU A 170 3.35 -7.86 0.98
CA GLU A 170 2.83 -8.64 -0.15
C GLU A 170 1.41 -9.14 0.11
N GLU A 171 1.14 -9.72 1.28
CA GLU A 171 -0.20 -10.22 1.64
C GLU A 171 -1.23 -9.09 1.78
N THR A 172 -0.80 -7.96 2.36
CA THR A 172 -1.63 -6.76 2.47
C THR A 172 -1.95 -6.21 1.09
N ALA A 173 -0.94 -6.05 0.23
CA ALA A 173 -1.11 -5.57 -1.14
C ALA A 173 -1.97 -6.52 -1.98
N ALA A 174 -1.80 -7.84 -1.86
CA ALA A 174 -2.63 -8.82 -2.55
C ALA A 174 -4.11 -8.68 -2.17
N THR A 175 -4.40 -8.46 -0.88
CA THR A 175 -5.77 -8.21 -0.40
C THR A 175 -6.34 -6.93 -1.01
N ILE A 176 -5.55 -5.86 -1.09
CA ILE A 176 -5.95 -4.58 -1.69
C ILE A 176 -6.22 -4.74 -3.20
N ILE A 177 -5.33 -5.41 -3.93
CA ILE A 177 -5.48 -5.67 -5.37
C ILE A 177 -6.76 -6.47 -5.64
N GLN A 178 -7.07 -7.47 -4.81
CA GLN A 178 -8.31 -8.24 -4.95
C GLN A 178 -9.55 -7.37 -4.76
N LEU A 179 -9.55 -6.47 -3.76
CA LEU A 179 -10.64 -5.53 -3.54
C LEU A 179 -10.78 -4.54 -4.69
N TYR A 180 -9.66 -4.02 -5.20
CA TYR A 180 -9.63 -3.08 -6.32
C TYR A 180 -10.17 -3.70 -7.61
N ASN A 181 -9.71 -4.91 -7.97
CA ASN A 181 -10.19 -5.60 -9.17
C ASN A 181 -11.69 -5.91 -9.07
N ARG A 182 -12.16 -6.40 -7.91
CA ARG A 182 -13.58 -6.68 -7.71
C ARG A 182 -14.46 -5.43 -7.86
N ARG A 183 -14.01 -4.28 -7.35
CA ARG A 183 -14.74 -3.02 -7.51
C ARG A 183 -14.87 -2.65 -8.99
N ARG A 184 -13.80 -2.80 -9.77
CA ARG A 184 -13.82 -2.51 -11.22
C ARG A 184 -14.77 -3.42 -11.99
N GLU A 185 -14.79 -4.72 -11.65
CA GLU A 185 -15.74 -5.69 -12.24
C GLU A 185 -17.21 -5.38 -11.91
N GLU A 186 -17.50 -4.71 -10.79
CA GLU A 186 -18.84 -4.28 -10.40
C GLU A 186 -19.29 -2.97 -11.09
N GLU A 187 -18.33 -2.19 -11.62
CA GLU A 187 -18.56 -0.89 -12.29
C GLU A 187 -18.67 -1.02 -13.83
N ASP A 188 -18.17 -2.12 -14.42
CA ASP A 188 -18.26 -2.48 -15.85
C ASP A 188 -19.58 -3.20 -16.22
#